data_AF-A0A3B9UCB5-F1
#
_entry.id   AF-A0A3B9UCB5-F1
#
_cell.length_a   1.000
_cell.length_b   1.000
_cell.length_c   1.000
_cell.angle_alpha   90.00
_cell.angle_beta   90.00
_cell.angle_gamma   90.00
#
_symmetry.space_group_name_H-M   'P 1'
#
loop_
_entity.id
_entity.type
_entity.pdbx_description
1 polymer ?
#
loop_
_entity_poly.entity_id
_entity_poly.type
_entity_poly.pdbx_seq_one_letter_code
_entity_poly.pdbx_strand_id
1 'polypeptide(L)' 'MHDGRFATLEQVVEHYSTGVQNHPNLSPQLRGPDGQPIRPNFTAAQKEALVAFLHTLDDPSFARDLKFSDPFIR' A
#
# COMPACT_ATOMS: atom_id res chain seq x y z
N MET A 1 -3.25 -1.66 5.40
CA MET A 1 -2.63 -2.04 6.70
C MET A 1 -3.34 -3.25 7.26
N HIS A 2 -2.72 -4.04 8.14
CA HIS A 2 -3.35 -5.26 8.69
C HIS A 2 -4.64 -4.97 9.49
N ASP A 3 -4.81 -3.74 9.94
CA ASP A 3 -5.94 -3.22 10.72
C ASP A 3 -6.95 -2.41 9.87
N GLY A 4 -6.73 -2.27 8.56
CA GLY A 4 -7.60 -1.48 7.69
C GLY A 4 -7.62 0.04 7.97
N ARG A 5 -6.68 0.59 8.75
CA ARG A 5 -6.72 2.01 9.18
C ARG A 5 -6.62 3.06 8.07
N PHE A 6 -6.26 2.66 6.86
CA PHE A 6 -6.15 3.54 5.69
C PHE A 6 -7.19 3.13 4.67
N ALA A 7 -8.00 4.09 4.25
CA ALA A 7 -9.10 3.90 3.31
C ALA A 7 -8.65 3.97 1.85
N THR A 8 -7.47 4.55 1.57
CA THR A 8 -7.00 4.79 0.20
C THR A 8 -5.54 4.40 0.02
N LEU A 9 -5.13 4.17 -1.23
CA LEU A 9 -3.74 3.86 -1.58
C LEU A 9 -2.82 5.06 -1.30
N GLU A 10 -3.29 6.29 -1.47
CA GLU A 10 -2.55 7.52 -1.18
C GLU A 10 -2.15 7.59 0.29
N GLN A 11 -3.05 7.22 1.21
CA GLN A 11 -2.75 7.17 2.64
C GLN A 11 -1.69 6.11 2.97
N VAL A 12 -1.73 4.97 2.27
CA VAL A 12 -0.69 3.94 2.40
C VAL A 12 0.65 4.45 1.89
N VAL A 13 0.68 5.07 0.71
CA VAL A 13 1.90 5.64 0.13
C VAL A 13 2.46 6.77 1.01
N GLU A 14 1.60 7.63 1.58
CA GLU A 14 2.00 8.66 2.54
C GLU A 14 2.66 8.06 3.78
N HIS A 15 2.09 6.98 4.32
CA HIS A 15 2.65 6.29 5.47
C HIS A 15 4.10 5.82 5.21
N TYR A 16 4.38 5.26 4.04
CA TYR A 16 5.75 4.87 3.68
C TYR A 16 6.64 6.04 3.31
N SER A 17 6.08 7.15 2.80
CA SER A 17 6.82 8.36 2.46
C SER A 17 7.42 9.05 3.70
N THR A 18 6.59 9.25 4.73
CA THR A 18 6.92 10.10 5.89
C THR A 18 6.46 9.50 7.23
N GLY A 19 5.43 8.66 7.21
CA GLY A 19 4.71 8.21 8.40
C GLY A 19 5.28 6.98 9.11
N VAL A 20 6.35 6.35 8.62
CA VAL A 20 6.97 5.19 9.28
C VAL A 20 7.55 5.62 10.62
N GLN A 21 7.14 4.94 11.69
CA GLN A 21 7.58 5.23 13.06
C GLN A 21 8.58 4.18 13.55
N ASN A 22 9.49 4.60 14.43
CA ASN A 22 10.40 3.66 15.06
C ASN A 22 9.62 2.82 16.08
N HIS A 23 9.83 1.51 16.05
CA HIS A 23 9.20 0.56 16.95
C HIS A 23 10.10 -0.66 17.09
N PRO A 24 10.17 -1.36 18.25
CA PRO A 24 10.99 -2.56 18.41
C PRO A 24 10.75 -3.62 17.32
N ASN A 25 9.50 -3.76 16.89
CA ASN A 25 9.09 -4.71 15.84
C ASN A 25 9.17 -4.16 14.40
N LEU A 26 9.79 -2.99 14.18
CA LEU A 26 9.98 -2.46 12.83
C LEU A 26 10.99 -3.35 12.06
N SER A 27 10.60 -3.77 10.85
CA SER A 27 11.40 -4.62 9.98
C SER A 27 12.80 -4.03 9.70
N PRO A 28 13.88 -4.84 9.68
CA PRO A 28 15.23 -4.34 9.43
C PRO A 28 15.38 -3.58 8.10
N GLN A 29 14.64 -3.97 7.06
CA GLN A 29 14.67 -3.34 5.74
C GLN A 29 14.08 -1.92 5.73
N LEU A 30 13.31 -1.56 6.76
CA LEU A 30 12.77 -0.21 6.95
C LEU A 30 13.64 0.62 7.88
N ARG A 31 14.82 0.12 8.28
CA ARG A 31 15.80 0.85 9.10
C ARG A 31 16.96 1.30 8.24
N GLY A 32 17.37 2.55 8.41
CA GLY A 32 18.58 3.12 7.84
C GLY A 32 19.84 2.66 8.58
N PRO A 33 21.03 3.08 8.12
CA PRO A 33 22.31 2.73 8.73
C PRO A 33 22.44 3.16 10.20
N ASP A 34 21.69 4.19 10.61
CA ASP A 34 21.61 4.73 11.97
C ASP A 34 20.55 4.03 12.85
N GLY A 35 19.89 2.99 12.32
CA GLY A 35 18.81 2.27 12.98
C GLY A 35 17.46 3.00 12.98
N GLN A 36 17.38 4.21 12.42
CA GLN A 36 16.15 5.00 12.34
C GLN A 36 15.28 4.55 11.16
N PRO A 37 13.96 4.81 11.19
CA PRO A 37 13.10 4.49 10.06
C PRO A 37 13.50 5.21 8.78
N ILE A 38 13.53 4.48 7.67
CA ILE A 38 13.68 5.07 6.34
C ILE A 38 12.41 5.86 6.00
N ARG A 39 12.58 7.11 5.59
CA ARG A 39 11.53 8.01 5.12
C ARG A 39 12.02 8.68 3.84
N PRO A 40 11.66 8.14 2.66
CA PRO A 40 12.19 8.64 1.39
C PRO A 40 11.69 10.03 1.02
N ASN A 41 10.66 10.56 1.71
CA ASN A 41 10.08 11.88 1.46
C ASN A 41 9.72 12.06 -0.01
N PHE A 42 8.87 11.16 -0.53
CA PHE A 42 8.47 11.19 -1.93
C PHE A 42 7.85 12.55 -2.33
N THR A 43 8.18 13.00 -3.53
CA THR A 43 7.50 14.13 -4.15
C THR A 43 6.06 13.76 -4.51
N ALA A 44 5.20 14.77 -4.75
CA ALA A 44 3.82 14.52 -5.19
C ALA A 44 3.78 13.62 -6.44
N ALA A 45 4.60 13.95 -7.45
CA ALA A 45 4.69 13.17 -8.68
C ALA A 45 5.13 11.71 -8.47
N GLN A 46 6.04 11.45 -7.51
CA GLN A 46 6.44 10.09 -7.17
C GLN A 46 5.31 9.31 -6.50
N LYS A 47 4.54 9.96 -5.63
CA LYS A 47 3.37 9.34 -4.98
C LYS A 47 2.30 8.99 -6.01
N GLU A 48 1.98 9.93 -6.89
CA GLU A 48 1.03 9.73 -7.99
C GLU A 48 1.47 8.59 -8.93
N ALA A 49 2.74 8.57 -9.33
CA ALA A 49 3.28 7.51 -10.18
C ALA A 49 3.21 6.13 -9.50
N LEU A 50 3.47 6.05 -8.20
CA LEU A 50 3.37 4.80 -7.45
C LEU A 50 1.92 4.32 -7.33
N VAL A 51 0.98 5.21 -7.04
CA VAL A 51 -0.46 4.86 -7.02
C VAL A 51 -0.92 4.40 -8.41
N ALA A 52 -0.52 5.11 -9.47
CA ALA A 52 -0.82 4.71 -10.85
C ALA A 52 -0.25 3.33 -11.19
N PHE A 53 0.98 3.03 -10.76
CA PHE A 53 1.58 1.71 -10.91
C PHE A 53 0.79 0.63 -10.16
N LEU A 54 0.37 0.88 -8.92
CA LEU A 54 -0.42 -0.10 -8.16
C LEU A 54 -1.77 -0.41 -8.82
N HIS A 55 -2.42 0.57 -9.43
CA HIS A 55 -3.65 0.35 -10.21
C HIS A 55 -3.45 -0.50 -11.47
N THR A 56 -2.22 -0.69 -11.94
CA THR A 56 -1.95 -1.64 -13.03
C THR A 56 -2.12 -3.11 -12.61
N LEU A 57 -2.22 -3.36 -11.30
CA LEU A 57 -2.41 -4.70 -10.74
C LEU A 57 -3.90 -5.06 -10.59
N ASP A 58 -4.81 -4.14 -10.91
CA ASP A 58 -6.25 -4.39 -10.89
C ASP A 58 -6.62 -5.39 -12.00
N ASP A 59 -7.26 -6.50 -11.63
CA ASP A 59 -7.77 -7.50 -12.58
C ASP A 59 -9.31 -7.40 -12.69
N PRO A 60 -9.83 -6.67 -13.71
CA PRO A 60 -11.27 -6.53 -13.90
C PRO A 60 -11.93 -7.83 -14.39
N SER A 61 -11.17 -8.79 -14.91
CA SER A 61 -11.70 -10.08 -15.37
C SER A 61 -11.98 -10.97 -14.18
N PHE A 62 -11.04 -11.08 -13.24
CA PHE A 62 -11.23 -11.82 -12.00
C PHE A 62 -12.45 -11.32 -11.21
N ALA A 63 -12.62 -10.00 -11.09
CA ALA A 63 -13.71 -9.39 -10.35
C ALA A 63 -15.12 -9.66 -10.94
N ARG A 64 -15.21 -10.08 -12.20
CA ARG A 64 -16.48 -10.26 -12.93
C ARG A 64 -16.70 -11.68 -13.45
N ASP A 65 -15.74 -12.59 -13.22
CA ASP A 65 -15.83 -13.95 -13.70
C ASP A 65 -16.93 -14.70 -12.93
N LEU A 66 -17.93 -15.20 -13.68
CA LEU A 66 -19.05 -15.97 -13.16
C LEU A 66 -18.58 -17.20 -12.38
N LYS A 67 -17.41 -17.77 -12.72
CA LYS A 67 -16.80 -18.88 -11.99
C LYS A 67 -16.57 -18.57 -10.51
N PHE A 68 -16.33 -17.31 -10.15
CA PHE A 68 -16.07 -16.85 -8.79
C PHE A 68 -17.23 -16.05 -8.18
N SER A 69 -18.34 -15.92 -8.91
CA SER A 69 -19.54 -15.23 -8.43
C SER A 69 -20.30 -16.03 -7.37
N ASP A 70 -21.17 -15.36 -6.61
CA ASP A 70 -22.07 -16.02 -5.67
C ASP A 70 -22.98 -17.02 -6.42
N PRO A 71 -22.92 -18.33 -6.11
CA PRO A 71 -23.70 -19.33 -6.82
C PRO A 71 -25.18 -19.33 -6.42
N PHE A 72 -25.60 -18.51 -5.44
CA PHE A 72 -26.96 -18.50 -4.89
C PHE A 72 -27.77 -17.24 -5.22
N ILE A 73 -27.33 -16.44 -6.20
CA ILE A 73 -28.10 -15.29 -6.69
C ILE A 73 -29.45 -15.83 -7.24
N ARG A 74 -30.56 -15.37 -6.66
CA ARG A 74 -31.94 -15.70 -7.08
C ARG A 74 -32.42 -14.82 -8.21
#